data_AF-A0A7W0QC89-F1
#
_entry.id   AF-A0A7W0QC89-F1
#
_cell.length_a   1.000
_cell.length_b   1.000
_cell.length_c   1.000
_cell.angle_alpha   90.00
_cell.angle_beta   90.00
_cell.angle_gamma   90.00
#
_symmetry.space_group_name_H-M   'P 1'
#
loop_
_entity.id
_entity.type
_entity.pdbx_description
1 polymer ?
#
loop_
_entity_poly.entity_id
_entity_poly.type
_entity_poly.pdbx_seq_one_letter_code
_entity_poly.pdbx_strand_id
1 'polypeptide(L)'
;MTDRDDKPELVPVPLIQSTGAGELQAEPPVVARLIIEIRSDGSRTIARGAMEDTVSGQRTSVEARGDSPLQLAFALARTISQLPRLGARSAVRGLLGRRRDK
;
A
#
# COMPACT_ATOMS: atom_id res chain seq x y z
N MET A 1 -15.15 34.21 44.43
CA MET A 1 -15.86 33.85 43.19
C MET A 1 -14.77 33.48 42.19
N THR A 2 -14.34 32.22 42.20
CA THR A 2 -13.16 31.73 41.46
C THR A 2 -13.57 31.39 40.03
N ASP A 3 -13.09 32.20 39.10
CA ASP A 3 -13.21 31.97 37.66
C ASP A 3 -12.41 30.71 37.31
N ARG A 4 -13.08 29.77 36.66
CA ARG A 4 -12.63 28.39 36.48
C ARG A 4 -11.68 28.32 35.30
N ASP A 5 -10.60 27.58 35.49
CA ASP A 5 -9.71 27.08 34.44
C ASP A 5 -10.50 26.45 33.28
N ASP A 6 -10.78 27.22 32.24
CA ASP A 6 -11.31 26.70 30.97
C ASP A 6 -10.15 26.30 30.06
N LYS A 7 -9.39 25.29 30.51
CA LYS A 7 -8.37 24.63 29.69
C LYS A 7 -9.09 23.54 28.90
N PRO A 8 -9.09 23.55 27.56
CA PRO A 8 -9.77 22.52 26.79
C PRO A 8 -9.15 21.16 27.11
N GLU A 9 -9.93 20.32 27.77
CA GLU A 9 -9.57 18.95 28.07
C GLU A 9 -9.47 18.20 26.73
N LEU A 10 -8.24 17.79 26.39
CA LEU A 10 -7.99 16.95 25.23
C LEU A 10 -8.68 15.61 25.47
N VAL A 11 -9.85 15.43 24.86
CA VAL A 11 -10.52 14.12 24.83
C VAL A 11 -9.58 13.16 24.12
N PRO A 12 -9.08 12.11 24.80
CA PRO A 12 -8.27 11.11 24.12
C PRO A 12 -9.15 10.43 23.08
N VAL A 13 -8.88 10.68 21.81
CA VAL A 13 -9.47 9.93 20.71
C VAL A 13 -9.11 8.47 20.98
N PRO A 14 -10.07 7.56 21.18
CA PRO A 14 -9.73 6.16 21.35
C PRO A 14 -8.99 5.75 20.08
N LEU A 15 -7.74 5.32 20.25
CA LEU A 15 -7.02 4.58 19.22
C LEU A 15 -7.97 3.47 18.80
N ILE A 16 -8.45 3.52 17.55
CA ILE A 16 -9.24 2.44 16.97
C ILE A 16 -8.27 1.26 16.92
N GLN A 17 -8.23 0.49 18.00
CA GLN A 17 -7.64 -0.83 18.02
C GLN A 17 -8.60 -1.66 17.17
N SER A 18 -8.24 -1.86 15.91
CA SER A 18 -8.92 -2.78 15.01
C SER A 18 -8.77 -4.21 15.55
N THR A 19 -9.55 -4.54 16.56
CA THR A 19 -9.61 -5.88 17.14
C THR A 19 -11.07 -6.30 17.22
N GLY A 20 -11.46 -7.15 16.27
CA GLY A 20 -12.82 -7.70 16.13
C GLY A 20 -13.08 -8.05 14.66
N ALA A 21 -12.45 -9.07 14.09
CA ALA A 21 -12.88 -10.47 14.25
C ALA A 21 -14.34 -10.72 13.85
N GLY A 22 -14.74 -10.28 12.64
CA GLY A 22 -15.44 -11.22 11.77
C GLY A 22 -14.39 -12.17 11.21
N GLU A 23 -14.72 -13.44 10.99
CA GLU A 23 -13.85 -14.37 10.27
C GLU A 23 -13.58 -13.79 8.86
N LEU A 24 -12.56 -12.94 8.76
CA LEU A 24 -11.95 -12.59 7.49
C LEU A 24 -11.43 -13.91 6.98
N GLN A 25 -12.14 -14.45 5.98
CA GLN A 25 -11.63 -15.45 5.06
C GLN A 25 -10.13 -15.18 4.91
N ALA A 26 -9.27 -16.11 5.36
CA ALA A 26 -7.83 -15.86 5.52
C ALA A 26 -7.30 -15.08 4.31
N GLU A 27 -7.03 -13.78 4.49
CA GLU A 27 -6.66 -12.91 3.39
C GLU A 27 -5.37 -13.47 2.76
N PRO A 28 -5.22 -13.41 1.43
CA PRO A 28 -3.97 -13.79 0.80
C PRO A 28 -2.80 -13.01 1.41
N PRO A 29 -1.60 -13.61 1.49
CA PRO A 29 -0.45 -12.93 2.07
C PRO A 29 -0.12 -11.66 1.29
N VAL A 30 0.36 -10.63 2.00
CA VAL A 30 0.90 -9.43 1.37
C VAL A 30 2.14 -9.81 0.57
N VAL A 31 2.07 -9.71 -0.75
CA VAL A 31 3.18 -10.02 -1.69
C VAL A 31 3.90 -8.77 -2.20
N ALA A 32 3.33 -7.58 -1.99
CA ALA A 32 3.94 -6.32 -2.38
C ALA A 32 3.41 -5.16 -1.53
N ARG A 33 4.20 -4.09 -1.43
CA ARG A 33 3.82 -2.81 -0.83
C ARG A 33 4.16 -1.67 -1.77
N LEU A 34 3.26 -0.70 -1.93
CA LEU A 34 3.49 0.52 -2.71
C LEU A 34 3.23 1.73 -1.81
N ILE A 35 4.20 2.63 -1.73
CA ILE A 35 4.05 3.92 -1.03
C ILE A 35 4.41 5.01 -2.04
N ILE A 36 3.49 5.94 -2.27
CA ILE A 36 3.67 7.08 -3.17
C ILE A 36 3.21 8.37 -2.52
N GLU A 37 3.96 9.44 -2.74
CA GLU A 37 3.55 10.82 -2.53
C GLU A 37 2.96 11.35 -3.84
N ILE A 38 1.83 12.05 -3.76
CA ILE A 38 1.21 12.74 -4.90
C ILE A 38 1.24 14.23 -4.62
N ARG A 39 1.84 15.00 -5.53
CA ARG A 39 1.85 16.47 -5.50
C ARG A 39 1.08 16.98 -6.70
N SER A 40 0.11 17.86 -6.48
CA SER A 40 -0.68 18.47 -7.54
C SER A 40 -0.87 19.95 -7.28
N ASP A 41 -0.78 20.76 -8.33
CA ASP A 41 -1.15 22.20 -8.34
C ASP A 41 -2.41 22.47 -9.18
N GLY A 42 -3.11 21.41 -9.61
CA GLY A 42 -4.29 21.49 -10.47
C GLY A 42 -4.01 21.48 -11.98
N SER A 43 -2.79 21.83 -12.40
CA SER A 43 -2.34 21.79 -13.80
C SER A 43 -1.30 20.71 -14.06
N ARG A 44 -0.55 20.34 -13.03
CA ARG A 44 0.51 19.35 -13.08
C ARG A 44 0.40 18.46 -11.86
N THR A 45 0.48 17.15 -12.10
CA THR A 45 0.45 16.14 -11.05
C THR A 45 1.64 15.21 -11.18
N ILE A 46 2.31 14.95 -10.05
CA ILE A 46 3.49 14.10 -9.97
C ILE A 46 3.28 13.12 -8.82
N ALA A 47 3.44 11.83 -9.11
CA ALA A 47 3.52 10.78 -8.09
C ALA A 47 4.95 10.24 -8.00
N ARG A 48 5.49 10.14 -6.79
CA ARG A 48 6.84 9.62 -6.53
C ARG A 48 6.84 8.71 -5.32
N GLY A 49 7.56 7.61 -5.40
CA GLY A 49 7.69 6.72 -4.25
C GLY A 49 8.46 5.45 -4.58
N ALA A 50 8.09 4.37 -3.88
CA ALA A 50 8.73 3.09 -4.07
C ALA A 50 7.73 1.95 -3.91
N MET A 51 8.02 0.87 -4.60
CA MET A 51 7.36 -0.40 -4.43
C MET A 51 8.35 -1.44 -3.93
N GLU A 52 7.89 -2.31 -3.04
CA GLU A 52 8.63 -3.42 -2.47
C GLU A 52 7.91 -4.73 -2.78
N ASP A 53 8.63 -5.72 -3.29
CA ASP A 53 8.20 -7.12 -3.29
C ASP A 53 8.58 -7.75 -1.95
N THR A 54 7.59 -8.13 -1.17
CA THR A 54 7.79 -8.67 0.18
C THR A 54 8.34 -10.10 0.15
N VAL A 55 8.21 -10.81 -0.98
CA VAL A 55 8.70 -12.18 -1.16
C VAL A 55 10.20 -12.20 -1.43
N SER A 56 10.70 -11.28 -2.26
CA SER A 56 12.13 -11.20 -2.62
C SER A 56 12.90 -10.11 -1.90
N GLY A 57 12.22 -9.20 -1.20
CA GLY A 57 12.80 -7.99 -0.59
C GLY A 57 13.25 -6.94 -1.61
N GLN A 58 12.97 -7.13 -2.89
CA GLN A 58 13.37 -6.19 -3.94
C GLN A 58 12.56 -4.91 -3.86
N ARG A 59 13.25 -3.77 -3.97
CA ARG A 59 12.64 -2.43 -3.93
C ARG A 59 12.94 -1.68 -5.23
N THR A 60 11.94 -1.03 -5.80
CA THR A 60 12.05 -0.25 -7.04
C THR A 60 11.37 1.11 -6.88
N SER A 61 12.00 2.16 -7.40
CA SER A 61 11.41 3.50 -7.41
C SER A 61 10.25 3.58 -8.40
N VAL A 62 9.21 4.31 -8.04
CA VAL A 62 8.05 4.59 -8.90
C VAL A 62 7.98 6.10 -9.10
N GLU A 63 7.93 6.53 -10.36
CA GLU A 63 7.59 7.90 -10.74
C GLU A 63 6.53 7.87 -11.84
N ALA A 64 5.52 8.71 -11.70
CA ALA A 64 4.50 8.94 -12.72
C ALA A 64 4.16 10.43 -12.77
N ARG A 65 3.81 10.91 -13.96
CA ARG A 65 3.41 12.31 -14.20
C ARG A 65 2.15 12.33 -15.05
N GLY A 66 1.32 13.34 -14.84
CA GLY A 66 0.16 13.60 -15.67
C GLY A 66 -0.39 15.00 -15.43
N ASP A 67 -1.11 15.52 -16.43
CA ASP A 67 -1.70 16.86 -16.37
C ASP A 67 -3.12 16.81 -15.77
N SER A 68 -3.58 15.61 -15.36
CA SER A 68 -4.81 15.40 -14.59
C SER A 68 -4.71 14.15 -13.69
N PRO A 69 -5.58 14.03 -12.67
CA PRO A 69 -5.60 12.84 -11.79
C PRO A 69 -5.84 11.52 -12.55
N LEU A 70 -6.68 11.55 -13.59
CA LEU A 70 -6.97 10.37 -14.39
C LEU A 70 -5.76 9.93 -15.21
N GLN A 71 -5.05 10.88 -15.83
CA GLN A 71 -3.80 10.57 -16.54
C GLN A 71 -2.74 9.99 -15.59
N LEU A 72 -2.62 10.54 -14.39
CA LEU A 72 -1.70 10.01 -13.38
C LEU A 72 -2.04 8.55 -13.02
N ALA A 73 -3.33 8.23 -12.83
CA ALA A 73 -3.77 6.88 -12.53
C ALA A 73 -3.39 5.89 -13.64
N PHE A 74 -3.58 6.26 -14.91
CA PHE A 74 -3.14 5.43 -16.04
C PHE A 74 -1.61 5.28 -16.09
N ALA A 75 -0.87 6.36 -15.85
CA ALA A 75 0.59 6.31 -15.82
C ALA A 75 1.11 5.39 -14.69
N LEU A 76 0.51 5.46 -13.51
CA LEU A 76 0.82 4.56 -12.38
C LEU A 76 0.49 3.11 -12.71
N ALA A 77 -0.70 2.83 -13.25
CA ALA A 77 -1.08 1.48 -13.64
C ALA A 77 -0.12 0.89 -14.68
N ARG A 78 0.34 1.71 -15.63
CA ARG A 78 1.37 1.31 -16.60
C ARG A 78 2.67 0.97 -15.91
N THR A 79 3.17 1.83 -15.02
CA THR A 79 4.39 1.54 -14.26
C THR A 79 4.26 0.24 -13.46
N ILE A 80 3.10 0.01 -12.83
CA ILE A 80 2.86 -1.22 -12.05
C ILE A 80 2.86 -2.47 -12.95
N SER A 81 2.24 -2.42 -14.11
CA SER A 81 2.16 -3.57 -15.04
C SER A 81 3.49 -3.91 -15.73
N GLN A 82 4.42 -2.96 -15.81
CA GLN A 82 5.74 -3.17 -16.41
C GLN A 82 6.77 -3.74 -15.42
N LEU A 83 6.42 -3.82 -14.14
CA LEU A 83 7.32 -4.41 -13.16
C LEU A 83 7.53 -5.90 -13.47
N PRO A 84 8.73 -6.45 -13.19
CA PRO A 84 8.94 -7.87 -13.24
C PRO A 84 7.82 -8.57 -12.46
N ARG A 85 7.34 -9.73 -12.93
CA ARG A 85 6.36 -10.53 -12.18
C ARG A 85 7.01 -11.03 -10.88
N LEU A 86 7.00 -10.18 -9.87
CA LEU A 86 7.70 -10.36 -8.59
C LEU A 86 7.17 -11.57 -7.79
N GLY A 87 5.97 -12.09 -8.08
CA GLY A 87 5.39 -13.26 -7.39
C GLY A 87 5.20 -14.55 -8.20
N ALA A 88 5.35 -14.54 -9.53
CA ALA A 88 4.85 -15.67 -10.34
C ALA A 88 5.68 -16.96 -10.18
N ARG A 89 6.97 -16.86 -9.80
CA ARG A 89 7.84 -18.03 -9.65
C ARG A 89 7.74 -18.68 -8.27
N SER A 90 7.42 -17.91 -7.23
CA SER A 90 7.37 -18.41 -5.85
C SER A 90 6.11 -19.21 -5.56
N ALA A 91 4.95 -18.81 -6.09
CA ALA A 91 3.69 -19.55 -5.93
C ALA A 91 3.71 -20.94 -6.62
N VAL A 92 4.38 -21.04 -7.77
CA VAL A 92 4.49 -22.30 -8.54
C VAL A 92 5.36 -23.33 -7.80
N ARG A 93 6.40 -22.88 -7.07
CA ARG A 93 7.30 -23.78 -6.33
C ARG A 93 6.61 -24.43 -5.12
N GLY A 94 5.71 -23.72 -4.45
CA GLY A 94 4.90 -24.26 -3.34
C GLY A 94 3.90 -25.34 -3.77
N LEU A 95 3.33 -25.21 -4.98
CA LEU A 95 2.41 -26.20 -5.55
C LEU A 95 3.14 -27.44 -6.10
N LEU A 96 4.33 -27.27 -6.68
CA LEU A 96 5.13 -28.40 -7.19
C LEU A 96 5.81 -29.22 -6.09
N GLY A 97 6.19 -28.60 -4.96
CA GLY A 97 6.80 -29.31 -3.83
C GLY A 97 5.86 -30.34 -3.20
N ARG A 98 4.55 -30.06 -3.17
CA ARG A 98 3.53 -30.93 -2.56
C ARG A 98 3.26 -32.23 -3.34
N ARG A 99 3.71 -32.34 -4.59
CA ARG A 99 3.51 -33.54 -5.43
C ARG A 99 4.61 -34.59 -5.31
N ARG A 100 5.70 -34.32 -4.58
CA ARG A 100 6.81 -35.28 -4.41
C ARG A 100 6.74 -36.13 -3.14
N ASP A 101 5.82 -35.83 -2.22
CA ASP A 101 5.60 -36.56 -0.97
C ASP A 101 4.35 -37.47 -0.98
N LYS A 102 3.97 -37.99 -2.15
CA LYS A 102 2.96 -39.04 -2.30
C LYS A 102 3.48 -40.10 -3.25
#